data_AF-A0A7C6BQD8-F1
#
_entry.id   AF-A0A7C6BQD8-F1
#
_cell.length_a   1.000
_cell.length_b   1.000
_cell.length_c   1.000
_cell.angle_alpha   90.00
_cell.angle_beta   90.00
_cell.angle_gamma   90.00
#
_symmetry.space_group_name_H-M   'P 1'
#
loop_
_entity.id
_entity.type
_entity.pdbx_description
1 polymer ?
#
loop_
_entity_poly.entity_id
_entity_poly.type
_entity_poly.pdbx_seq_one_letter_code
_entity_poly.pdbx_strand_id
1 'polypeptide(L)'
;ALIGTSLANTIKSLQTSNEGALGVVTNVLSGGSIEVSADLSEWDILYGSVPLTSRIKLYTDAADRKFAAEKSLSYDGERPIDATIYGSPDAVVFGSDSLLKGKYGINLKKAAANLEKSVFAPDSGTYFALDEYTYEMLHALLDSAQDYKDLEKDLTALSEKYLELLVKTACDVGETEKENVTLDIGSDKVKTTAVTLTLDTDAMAEIVLSLAEEASKDKQLRDTVKELVLLNSSALSGFNPYGYYYGYSMPDEDEINEQIDEFFENLLEEAEYVAEEIEDAGNVKLVLEFFVTKDGKTLAAFTMKGKEGSKTAFSMSLTLGKRLGSSEEISLKINDGWSDTVIRYTVSENTKTDYSARFTVQDGYSSMNVKISWNKSDGSYRVSSDEFELRGTLKQSGKKTTITVREISVDGYSMDIDLTVVLNENESVPSPGSYTDVLTVSERQIEDLVEDVSERLMESALFSLMRYL
;
A
#
# COMPACT_ATOMS: atom_id res chain seq x y z
N ALA A 1 -15.63 -0.07 -25.04
CA ALA A 1 -14.40 0.66 -25.43
C ALA A 1 -14.13 1.93 -24.61
N LEU A 2 -14.95 3.00 -24.71
CA LEU A 2 -14.64 4.28 -24.05
C LEU A 2 -14.60 4.20 -22.51
N ILE A 3 -15.55 3.48 -21.89
CA ILE A 3 -15.59 3.23 -20.42
C ILE A 3 -14.30 2.52 -19.98
N GLY A 4 -14.02 1.33 -20.53
CA GLY A 4 -12.83 0.53 -20.17
C GLY A 4 -11.52 1.31 -20.35
N THR A 5 -11.32 1.98 -21.49
CA THR A 5 -10.13 2.84 -21.70
C THR A 5 -10.04 3.96 -20.67
N SER A 6 -11.17 4.57 -20.28
CA SER A 6 -11.16 5.66 -19.31
C SER A 6 -10.82 5.22 -17.91
N LEU A 7 -11.30 4.05 -17.47
CA LEU A 7 -10.95 3.45 -16.19
C LEU A 7 -9.47 3.10 -16.15
N ALA A 8 -8.98 2.39 -17.16
CA ALA A 8 -7.57 2.02 -17.28
C ALA A 8 -6.65 3.26 -17.28
N ASN A 9 -6.98 4.29 -18.08
CA ASN A 9 -6.22 5.54 -18.09
C ASN A 9 -6.26 6.29 -16.76
N THR A 10 -7.38 6.22 -16.03
CA THR A 10 -7.51 6.86 -14.71
C THR A 10 -6.66 6.14 -13.68
N ILE A 11 -6.70 4.81 -13.63
CA ILE A 11 -5.86 3.98 -12.77
C ILE A 11 -4.38 4.20 -13.10
N LYS A 12 -4.02 4.16 -14.39
CA LYS A 12 -2.66 4.45 -14.84
C LYS A 12 -2.22 5.85 -14.43
N SER A 13 -3.09 6.85 -14.61
CA SER A 13 -2.80 8.22 -14.19
C SER A 13 -2.64 8.35 -12.67
N LEU A 14 -3.31 7.54 -11.86
CA LEU A 14 -3.11 7.49 -10.41
C LEU A 14 -1.74 6.89 -10.08
N GLN A 15 -1.37 5.80 -10.74
CA GLN A 15 -0.08 5.12 -10.55
C GLN A 15 1.12 5.94 -11.06
N THR A 16 0.94 6.73 -12.11
CA THR A 16 2.02 7.50 -12.77
C THR A 16 1.91 9.01 -12.56
N SER A 17 1.04 9.47 -11.65
CA SER A 17 0.93 10.89 -11.35
C SER A 17 2.27 11.38 -10.78
N ASN A 18 3.01 12.17 -11.54
CA ASN A 18 4.21 12.86 -11.08
C ASN A 18 3.89 14.25 -10.49
N GLU A 19 2.60 14.56 -10.33
CA GLU A 19 2.11 15.86 -9.89
C GLU A 19 1.51 15.77 -8.47
N GLY A 20 1.63 16.84 -7.69
CA GLY A 20 1.05 16.96 -6.36
C GLY A 20 1.72 16.07 -5.30
N ALA A 21 1.06 15.90 -4.15
CA ALA A 21 1.56 15.09 -3.04
C ALA A 21 1.75 13.61 -3.42
N LEU A 22 0.84 13.06 -4.23
CA LEU A 22 0.96 11.69 -4.76
C LEU A 22 2.21 11.54 -5.62
N GLY A 23 2.54 12.52 -6.47
CA GLY A 23 3.76 12.47 -7.26
C GLY A 23 5.04 12.48 -6.43
N VAL A 24 5.09 13.28 -5.37
CA VAL A 24 6.23 13.26 -4.44
C VAL A 24 6.39 11.88 -3.80
N VAL A 25 5.29 11.28 -3.32
CA VAL A 25 5.32 9.94 -2.69
C VAL A 25 5.75 8.88 -3.71
N THR A 26 5.12 8.84 -4.88
CA THR A 26 5.45 7.88 -5.95
C THR A 26 6.90 8.00 -6.38
N ASN A 27 7.42 9.22 -6.56
CA ASN A 27 8.81 9.43 -6.97
C ASN A 27 9.80 9.02 -5.89
N VAL A 28 9.48 9.25 -4.62
CA VAL A 28 10.29 8.77 -3.49
C VAL A 28 10.30 7.23 -3.43
N LEU A 29 9.15 6.59 -3.63
CA LEU A 29 9.04 5.13 -3.69
C LEU A 29 9.79 4.52 -4.90
N SER A 30 9.99 5.28 -5.97
CA SER A 30 10.55 4.82 -7.25
C SER A 30 12.03 5.19 -7.45
N GLY A 31 12.81 5.39 -6.38
CA GLY A 31 14.22 5.79 -6.47
C GLY A 31 14.59 7.02 -5.64
N GLY A 32 13.96 7.20 -4.48
CA GLY A 32 14.22 8.29 -3.55
C GLY A 32 14.31 7.84 -2.10
N SER A 33 14.20 8.80 -1.18
CA SER A 33 14.26 8.55 0.26
C SER A 33 13.28 9.37 1.10
N ILE A 34 12.88 8.81 2.24
CA ILE A 34 12.16 9.46 3.33
C ILE A 34 13.07 9.49 4.55
N GLU A 35 13.38 10.66 5.06
CA GLU A 35 14.11 10.82 6.32
C GLU A 35 13.18 11.46 7.36
N VAL A 36 13.06 10.84 8.52
CA VAL A 36 12.35 11.35 9.68
C VAL A 36 13.36 11.56 10.79
N SER A 37 13.40 12.76 11.35
CA SER A 37 14.26 13.11 12.48
C SER A 37 13.43 13.79 13.55
N ALA A 38 13.68 13.45 14.81
CA ALA A 38 12.98 14.01 15.94
C ALA A 38 13.93 14.29 17.10
N ASP A 39 13.75 15.43 17.74
CA ASP A 39 14.21 15.68 19.10
C ASP A 39 13.09 15.27 20.07
N LEU A 40 13.38 14.24 20.86
CA LEU A 40 12.45 13.65 21.83
C LEU A 40 12.72 14.14 23.25
N SER A 41 13.64 15.10 23.42
CA SER A 41 14.07 15.58 24.74
C SER A 41 12.96 16.21 25.57
N GLU A 42 11.99 16.82 24.91
CA GLU A 42 10.84 17.51 25.52
C GLU A 42 9.55 16.68 25.43
N TRP A 43 9.63 15.42 24.98
CA TRP A 43 8.45 14.56 24.88
C TRP A 43 8.16 13.95 26.25
N ASP A 44 7.13 14.48 26.93
CA ASP A 44 6.63 14.07 28.26
C ASP A 44 6.32 12.57 28.42
N ILE A 45 6.31 11.79 27.32
CA ILE A 45 6.09 10.34 27.30
C ILE A 45 7.22 9.57 28.00
N LEU A 46 8.40 10.17 28.19
CA LEU A 46 9.58 9.52 28.79
C LEU A 46 9.76 9.76 30.31
N TYR A 47 8.72 10.21 31.01
CA TYR A 47 8.77 10.49 32.47
C TYR A 47 9.96 11.39 32.89
N GLY A 48 10.22 12.44 32.11
CA GLY A 48 11.29 13.41 32.33
C GLY A 48 11.96 13.83 31.02
N SER A 49 12.75 14.91 31.07
CA SER A 49 13.53 15.38 29.92
C SER A 49 14.70 14.44 29.65
N VAL A 50 14.56 13.53 28.68
CA VAL A 50 15.61 12.58 28.28
C VAL A 50 16.23 13.07 26.98
N PRO A 51 17.47 13.61 26.97
CA PRO A 51 18.12 14.19 25.79
C PRO A 51 18.35 13.15 24.68
N LEU A 52 17.32 12.93 23.86
CA LEU A 52 17.20 11.81 22.95
C LEU A 52 16.88 12.33 21.55
N THR A 53 17.77 12.05 20.61
CA THR A 53 17.54 12.37 19.20
C THR A 53 17.51 11.10 18.38
N SER A 54 16.55 11.02 17.47
CA SER A 54 16.34 9.85 16.62
C SER A 54 16.26 10.29 15.16
N ARG A 55 16.89 9.52 14.27
CA ARG A 55 16.74 9.65 12.82
C ARG A 55 16.45 8.27 12.24
N ILE A 56 15.48 8.21 11.34
CA ILE A 56 15.25 7.05 10.48
C ILE A 56 15.23 7.56 9.05
N LYS A 57 16.00 6.93 8.16
CA LYS A 57 16.01 7.22 6.75
C LYS A 57 15.74 5.96 5.96
N LEU A 58 14.71 6.00 5.12
CA LEU A 58 14.28 4.90 4.27
C LEU A 58 14.59 5.28 2.82
N TYR A 59 15.19 4.36 2.07
CA TYR A 59 15.41 4.46 0.64
C TYR A 59 14.63 3.36 -0.04
N THR A 60 14.01 3.69 -1.17
CA THR A 60 13.15 2.77 -1.89
C THR A 60 13.35 2.92 -3.38
N ASP A 61 13.49 1.78 -4.05
CA ASP A 61 13.48 1.68 -5.50
C ASP A 61 12.60 0.48 -5.87
N ALA A 62 11.31 0.77 -6.04
CA ALA A 62 10.31 -0.24 -6.37
C ALA A 62 10.61 -0.95 -7.70
N ALA A 63 11.17 -0.25 -8.69
CA ALA A 63 11.44 -0.81 -10.02
C ALA A 63 12.52 -1.90 -9.96
N ASP A 64 13.58 -1.66 -9.17
CA ASP A 64 14.64 -2.63 -8.96
C ASP A 64 14.39 -3.55 -7.75
N ARG A 65 13.25 -3.41 -7.06
CA ARG A 65 12.87 -4.12 -5.83
C ARG A 65 13.92 -4.00 -4.72
N LYS A 66 14.52 -2.81 -4.59
CA LYS A 66 15.56 -2.51 -3.58
C LYS A 66 14.99 -1.62 -2.49
N PHE A 67 15.47 -1.83 -1.27
CA PHE A 67 15.26 -0.90 -0.18
C PHE A 67 16.50 -0.81 0.70
N ALA A 68 16.64 0.30 1.39
CA ALA A 68 17.54 0.40 2.52
C ALA A 68 16.88 1.21 3.63
N ALA A 69 17.21 0.92 4.87
CA ALA A 69 16.85 1.75 6.00
C ALA A 69 18.08 2.01 6.86
N GLU A 70 18.22 3.24 7.32
CA GLU A 70 19.22 3.67 8.27
C GLU A 70 18.50 4.22 9.49
N LYS A 71 18.87 3.77 10.68
CA LYS A 71 18.41 4.31 11.94
C LYS A 71 19.60 4.80 12.71
N SER A 72 19.50 5.96 13.33
CA SER A 72 20.46 6.42 14.34
C SER A 72 19.73 6.92 15.57
N LEU A 73 20.23 6.56 16.75
CA LEU A 73 19.76 6.99 18.04
C LEU A 73 20.93 7.54 18.84
N SER A 74 20.80 8.77 19.34
CA SER A 74 21.81 9.39 20.20
C SER A 74 21.19 9.78 21.53
N TYR A 75 21.90 9.47 22.61
CA TYR A 75 21.53 9.78 24.00
C TYR A 75 22.77 10.36 24.71
N ASP A 76 22.57 11.39 25.53
CA ASP A 76 23.59 12.26 26.13
C ASP A 76 24.94 11.60 26.47
N GLY A 77 26.00 12.01 25.75
CA GLY A 77 27.38 11.57 25.99
C GLY A 77 27.68 10.09 25.72
N GLU A 78 26.65 9.27 25.47
CA GLU A 78 26.79 7.84 25.21
C GLU A 78 27.17 7.55 23.76
N ARG A 79 27.67 6.34 23.52
CA ARG A 79 27.95 5.87 22.16
C ARG A 79 26.62 5.79 21.38
N PRO A 80 26.48 6.54 20.27
CA PRO A 80 25.27 6.48 19.47
C PRO A 80 25.11 5.08 18.88
N ILE A 81 23.86 4.70 18.64
CA ILE A 81 23.53 3.47 17.93
C ILE A 81 23.12 3.81 16.54
N ASP A 82 23.63 3.03 15.61
CA ASP A 82 23.28 3.05 14.22
C ASP A 82 22.87 1.63 13.80
N ALA A 83 21.91 1.54 12.91
CA ALA A 83 21.54 0.30 12.26
C ALA A 83 21.23 0.60 10.81
N THR A 84 21.71 -0.27 9.94
CA THR A 84 21.46 -0.23 8.50
C THR A 84 20.91 -1.59 8.09
N ILE A 85 19.84 -1.58 7.31
CA ILE A 85 19.35 -2.76 6.61
C ILE A 85 19.27 -2.43 5.14
N TYR A 86 19.69 -3.35 4.29
CA TYR A 86 19.55 -3.30 2.85
C TYR A 86 18.86 -4.58 2.40
N GLY A 87 17.93 -4.46 1.46
CA GLY A 87 17.31 -5.58 0.81
C GLY A 87 17.21 -5.38 -0.68
N SER A 88 17.36 -6.47 -1.41
CA SER A 88 17.19 -6.57 -2.85
C SER A 88 16.89 -8.02 -3.22
N PRO A 89 16.50 -8.32 -4.47
CA PRO A 89 16.32 -9.71 -4.90
C PRO A 89 17.58 -10.58 -4.74
N ASP A 90 18.76 -9.95 -4.64
CA ASP A 90 20.05 -10.65 -4.59
C ASP A 90 20.55 -10.89 -3.17
N ALA A 91 20.16 -10.04 -2.21
CA ALA A 91 20.73 -10.05 -0.87
C ALA A 91 19.88 -9.28 0.14
N VAL A 92 19.91 -9.74 1.38
CA VAL A 92 19.51 -8.99 2.58
C VAL A 92 20.74 -8.79 3.44
N VAL A 93 21.06 -7.56 3.82
CA VAL A 93 22.28 -7.20 4.56
C VAL A 93 21.93 -6.29 5.72
N PHE A 94 22.42 -6.64 6.90
CA PHE A 94 22.38 -5.83 8.10
C PHE A 94 23.78 -5.30 8.45
N GLY A 95 23.84 -4.07 8.94
CA GLY A 95 25.07 -3.44 9.38
C GLY A 95 24.83 -2.50 10.54
N SER A 96 25.81 -2.38 11.42
CA SER A 96 25.81 -1.44 12.53
C SER A 96 27.25 -1.17 12.91
N ASP A 97 27.76 0.04 12.69
CA ASP A 97 29.14 0.40 13.03
C ASP A 97 29.33 0.46 14.56
N SER A 98 28.25 0.73 15.29
CA SER A 98 28.17 0.68 16.75
C SER A 98 28.22 -0.75 17.29
N LEU A 99 27.39 -1.67 16.79
CA LEU A 99 27.21 -3.01 17.36
C LEU A 99 28.02 -4.11 16.68
N LEU A 100 28.45 -3.90 15.44
CA LEU A 100 29.11 -4.93 14.62
C LEU A 100 30.50 -4.50 14.18
N LYS A 101 31.38 -5.47 13.89
CA LYS A 101 32.70 -5.23 13.28
C LYS A 101 32.65 -5.16 11.75
N GLY A 102 31.50 -5.42 11.15
CA GLY A 102 31.28 -5.44 9.71
C GLY A 102 29.80 -5.61 9.37
N LYS A 103 29.51 -5.74 8.08
CA LYS A 103 28.17 -6.02 7.58
C LYS A 103 27.97 -7.52 7.40
N TYR A 104 26.80 -8.01 7.78
CA TYR A 104 26.41 -9.41 7.71
C TYR A 104 25.12 -9.53 6.93
N GLY A 105 24.97 -10.57 6.12
CA GLY A 105 23.78 -10.72 5.29
C GLY A 105 23.60 -12.13 4.78
N ILE A 106 22.59 -12.31 3.95
CA ILE A 106 22.29 -13.55 3.24
C ILE A 106 22.36 -13.25 1.76
N ASN A 107 23.13 -14.04 1.02
CA ASN A 107 23.13 -14.02 -0.45
C ASN A 107 21.95 -14.84 -0.96
N LEU A 108 20.84 -14.18 -1.31
CA LEU A 108 19.59 -14.84 -1.69
C LEU A 108 19.77 -15.74 -2.93
N LYS A 109 20.64 -15.36 -3.87
CA LYS A 109 20.95 -16.17 -5.07
C LYS A 109 21.58 -17.53 -4.77
N LYS A 110 22.16 -17.69 -3.58
CA LYS A 110 22.84 -18.93 -3.15
C LYS A 110 22.30 -19.45 -1.82
N ALA A 111 21.21 -18.88 -1.32
CA ALA A 111 20.83 -19.06 0.07
C ALA A 111 20.40 -20.49 0.37
N ALA A 112 19.56 -21.11 -0.47
CA ALA A 112 19.16 -22.52 -0.30
C ALA A 112 20.38 -23.46 -0.30
N ALA A 113 21.26 -23.34 -1.30
CA ALA A 113 22.47 -24.16 -1.41
C ALA A 113 23.52 -23.89 -0.31
N ASN A 114 23.57 -22.66 0.23
CA ASN A 114 24.42 -22.33 1.37
C ASN A 114 23.82 -22.86 2.67
N LEU A 115 22.50 -22.81 2.84
CA LEU A 115 21.78 -23.32 4.02
C LEU A 115 22.06 -24.82 4.22
N GLU A 116 22.01 -25.62 3.16
CA GLU A 116 22.34 -27.07 3.17
C GLU A 116 23.73 -27.39 3.72
N LYS A 117 24.69 -26.47 3.58
CA LYS A 117 26.09 -26.65 4.00
C LYS A 117 26.44 -25.83 5.23
N SER A 118 25.47 -25.09 5.75
CA SER A 118 25.66 -24.17 6.85
C SER A 118 25.66 -24.92 8.18
N VAL A 119 26.07 -24.23 9.23
CA VAL A 119 25.89 -24.69 10.61
C VAL A 119 24.43 -24.78 11.03
N PHE A 120 23.50 -24.25 10.24
CA PHE A 120 22.06 -24.32 10.49
C PHE A 120 21.42 -25.60 9.92
N ALA A 121 22.13 -26.39 9.12
CA ALA A 121 21.60 -27.65 8.59
C ALA A 121 21.32 -28.65 9.75
N PRO A 122 20.22 -29.42 9.71
CA PRO A 122 19.82 -30.31 10.81
C PRO A 122 20.89 -31.35 11.17
N ASP A 123 21.64 -31.83 10.18
CA ASP A 123 22.70 -32.82 10.33
C ASP A 123 24.10 -32.21 10.53
N SER A 124 24.21 -30.88 10.65
CA SER A 124 25.49 -30.18 10.82
C SER A 124 26.22 -30.54 12.12
N GLY A 125 25.50 -31.02 13.13
CA GLY A 125 26.04 -31.39 14.43
C GLY A 125 26.46 -30.20 15.31
N THR A 126 26.10 -28.97 14.94
CA THR A 126 26.42 -27.75 15.70
C THR A 126 25.30 -27.39 16.69
N TYR A 127 25.59 -26.53 17.66
CA TYR A 127 24.55 -25.99 18.56
C TYR A 127 23.52 -25.11 17.84
N PHE A 128 23.84 -24.62 16.64
CA PHE A 128 22.98 -23.74 15.84
C PHE A 128 22.13 -24.51 14.80
N ALA A 129 22.22 -25.84 14.75
CA ALA A 129 21.41 -26.65 13.86
C ALA A 129 19.91 -26.37 14.08
N LEU A 130 19.20 -26.07 13.00
CA LEU A 130 17.74 -25.91 13.03
C LEU A 130 17.09 -27.28 13.16
N ASP A 131 15.89 -27.31 13.75
CA ASP A 131 15.04 -28.50 13.65
C ASP A 131 14.56 -28.70 12.20
N GLU A 132 14.25 -29.96 11.86
CA GLU A 132 13.89 -30.36 10.47
C GLU A 132 12.79 -29.49 9.87
N TYR A 133 11.78 -29.17 10.67
CA TYR A 133 10.63 -28.39 10.24
C TYR A 133 11.00 -26.92 9.98
N THR A 134 11.71 -26.26 10.90
CA THR A 134 12.20 -24.90 10.68
C THR A 134 13.16 -24.81 9.48
N TYR A 135 13.98 -25.85 9.27
CA TYR A 135 14.89 -25.94 8.13
C TYR A 135 14.14 -26.06 6.80
N GLU A 136 13.21 -27.00 6.67
CA GLU A 136 12.42 -27.20 5.45
C GLU A 136 11.65 -25.94 5.06
N MET A 137 11.04 -25.28 6.04
CA MET A 137 10.35 -24.00 5.85
C MET A 137 11.29 -22.90 5.31
N LEU A 138 12.46 -22.73 5.92
CA LEU A 138 13.42 -21.73 5.49
C LEU A 138 14.00 -22.06 4.11
N HIS A 139 14.25 -23.33 3.82
CA HIS A 139 14.75 -23.78 2.51
C HIS A 139 13.73 -23.48 1.40
N ALA A 140 12.46 -23.83 1.60
CA ALA A 140 11.37 -23.56 0.64
C ALA A 140 11.18 -22.06 0.37
N LEU A 141 11.27 -21.22 1.40
CA LEU A 141 11.20 -19.76 1.24
C LEU A 141 12.36 -19.22 0.38
N LEU A 142 13.55 -19.78 0.52
CA LEU A 142 14.73 -19.33 -0.21
C LEU A 142 14.79 -19.86 -1.65
N ASP A 143 14.06 -20.93 -1.96
CA ASP A 143 13.98 -21.52 -3.30
C ASP A 143 12.90 -20.86 -4.19
N SER A 144 11.80 -20.36 -3.60
CA SER A 144 10.60 -19.82 -4.30
C SER A 144 10.70 -18.38 -4.83
N ALA A 145 11.84 -17.69 -4.68
CA ALA A 145 11.96 -16.26 -5.00
C ALA A 145 11.78 -15.91 -6.50
N GLN A 146 11.86 -16.90 -7.40
CA GLN A 146 11.77 -16.69 -8.86
C GLN A 146 10.33 -16.69 -9.38
N ASP A 147 9.40 -17.38 -8.70
CA ASP A 147 8.03 -17.63 -9.17
C ASP A 147 7.14 -16.37 -9.13
N TYR A 148 7.45 -15.42 -8.23
CA TYR A 148 6.68 -14.19 -8.05
C TYR A 148 6.59 -13.25 -9.28
N LYS A 149 7.52 -13.32 -10.23
CA LYS A 149 7.53 -12.43 -11.42
C LYS A 149 6.53 -12.86 -12.49
N ASP A 150 6.43 -14.15 -12.72
CA ASP A 150 5.52 -14.69 -13.71
C ASP A 150 4.07 -14.56 -13.20
N LEU A 151 3.87 -14.79 -11.89
CA LEU A 151 2.60 -14.56 -11.22
C LEU A 151 2.08 -13.11 -11.31
N GLU A 152 2.93 -12.11 -11.08
CA GLU A 152 2.55 -10.68 -11.17
C GLU A 152 2.01 -10.33 -12.58
N LYS A 153 2.67 -10.86 -13.61
CA LYS A 153 2.29 -10.64 -15.01
C LYS A 153 0.97 -11.35 -15.32
N ASP A 154 0.78 -12.57 -14.85
CA ASP A 154 -0.44 -13.34 -15.10
C ASP A 154 -1.65 -12.72 -14.39
N LEU A 155 -1.50 -12.26 -13.14
CA LEU A 155 -2.54 -11.52 -12.43
C LEU A 155 -2.93 -10.21 -13.14
N THR A 156 -1.94 -9.50 -13.69
CA THR A 156 -2.21 -8.28 -14.47
C THR A 156 -3.02 -8.59 -15.72
N ALA A 157 -2.62 -9.61 -16.48
CA ALA A 157 -3.31 -10.03 -17.70
C ALA A 157 -4.74 -10.52 -17.42
N LEU A 158 -4.93 -11.32 -16.36
CA LEU A 158 -6.25 -11.79 -15.92
C LEU A 158 -7.14 -10.62 -15.50
N SER A 159 -6.62 -9.67 -14.72
CA SER A 159 -7.38 -8.47 -14.33
C SER A 159 -7.86 -7.68 -15.54
N GLU A 160 -6.97 -7.42 -16.52
CA GLU A 160 -7.33 -6.73 -17.75
C GLU A 160 -8.40 -7.48 -18.55
N LYS A 161 -8.25 -8.81 -18.68
CA LYS A 161 -9.21 -9.69 -19.37
C LYS A 161 -10.61 -9.61 -18.76
N TYR A 162 -10.75 -9.81 -17.45
CA TYR A 162 -12.06 -9.84 -16.78
C TYR A 162 -12.70 -8.47 -16.68
N LEU A 163 -11.92 -7.39 -16.56
CA LEU A 163 -12.44 -6.02 -16.66
C LEU A 163 -12.99 -5.73 -18.06
N GLU A 164 -12.29 -6.17 -19.11
CA GLU A 164 -12.78 -6.04 -20.48
C GLU A 164 -14.07 -6.83 -20.70
N LEU A 165 -14.12 -8.07 -20.21
CA LEU A 165 -15.32 -8.91 -20.28
C LEU A 165 -16.50 -8.25 -19.58
N LEU A 166 -16.35 -7.84 -18.32
CA LEU A 166 -17.40 -7.16 -17.55
C LEU A 166 -17.95 -5.94 -18.30
N VAL A 167 -17.07 -5.04 -18.74
CA VAL A 167 -17.49 -3.82 -19.44
C VAL A 167 -18.16 -4.13 -20.77
N LYS A 168 -17.65 -5.12 -21.51
CA LYS A 168 -18.22 -5.54 -22.79
C LYS A 168 -19.62 -6.12 -22.57
N THR A 169 -19.75 -7.14 -21.73
CA THR A 169 -21.04 -7.79 -21.45
C THR A 169 -22.05 -6.75 -20.98
N ALA A 170 -21.68 -5.90 -20.01
CA ALA A 170 -22.59 -4.88 -19.51
C ALA A 170 -23.06 -3.90 -20.59
N CYS A 171 -22.21 -3.54 -21.55
CA CYS A 171 -22.63 -2.69 -22.68
C CYS A 171 -23.48 -3.44 -23.73
N ASP A 172 -23.30 -4.75 -23.86
CA ASP A 172 -24.03 -5.58 -24.82
C ASP A 172 -25.46 -5.88 -24.32
N VAL A 173 -25.62 -6.09 -23.00
CA VAL A 173 -26.91 -6.41 -22.37
C VAL A 173 -27.65 -5.17 -21.87
N GLY A 174 -26.93 -4.09 -21.57
CA GLY A 174 -27.49 -2.85 -21.04
C GLY A 174 -27.84 -1.80 -22.10
N GLU A 175 -28.72 -0.87 -21.73
CA GLU A 175 -29.01 0.30 -22.55
C GLU A 175 -27.87 1.32 -22.40
N THR A 176 -27.27 1.74 -23.51
CA THR A 176 -26.18 2.72 -23.51
C THR A 176 -26.56 3.99 -24.24
N GLU A 177 -26.34 5.13 -23.58
CA GLU A 177 -26.51 6.46 -24.16
C GLU A 177 -25.22 7.26 -24.06
N LYS A 178 -25.06 8.22 -24.98
CA LYS A 178 -23.86 9.04 -25.05
C LYS A 178 -24.20 10.48 -25.40
N GLU A 179 -23.70 11.39 -24.60
CA GLU A 179 -23.85 12.83 -24.87
C GLU A 179 -22.61 13.63 -24.47
N ASN A 180 -22.54 14.87 -24.97
CA ASN A 180 -21.48 15.80 -24.60
C ASN A 180 -21.96 16.67 -23.43
N VAL A 181 -21.25 16.61 -22.32
CA VAL A 181 -21.57 17.37 -21.10
C VAL A 181 -20.39 18.26 -20.74
N THR A 182 -20.64 19.37 -20.07
CA THR A 182 -19.61 20.16 -19.40
C THR A 182 -19.93 20.15 -17.91
N LEU A 183 -19.01 19.66 -17.11
CA LEU A 183 -19.13 19.65 -15.65
C LEU A 183 -18.41 20.87 -15.09
N ASP A 184 -19.03 21.50 -14.10
CA ASP A 184 -18.37 22.49 -13.24
C ASP A 184 -17.80 21.74 -12.02
N ILE A 185 -16.47 21.67 -11.91
CA ILE A 185 -15.76 20.96 -10.82
C ILE A 185 -14.77 21.95 -10.20
N GLY A 186 -14.98 22.35 -8.94
CA GLY A 186 -14.28 23.52 -8.39
C GLY A 186 -14.54 24.77 -9.24
N SER A 187 -13.50 25.48 -9.66
CA SER A 187 -13.60 26.58 -10.62
C SER A 187 -13.47 26.15 -12.10
N ASP A 188 -13.16 24.89 -12.36
CA ASP A 188 -12.89 24.36 -13.69
C ASP A 188 -14.15 23.95 -14.45
N LYS A 189 -14.14 24.22 -15.76
CA LYS A 189 -15.15 23.72 -16.71
C LYS A 189 -14.61 22.53 -17.49
N VAL A 190 -14.95 21.34 -17.04
CA VAL A 190 -14.44 20.08 -17.60
C VAL A 190 -15.37 19.59 -18.71
N LYS A 191 -14.88 19.66 -19.96
CA LYS A 191 -15.60 19.13 -21.12
C LYS A 191 -15.49 17.61 -21.15
N THR A 192 -16.62 16.93 -21.05
CA THR A 192 -16.70 15.47 -21.00
C THR A 192 -17.59 14.90 -22.10
N THR A 193 -17.47 13.60 -22.26
CA THR A 193 -18.44 12.74 -22.92
C THR A 193 -19.07 11.91 -21.81
N ALA A 194 -20.34 12.12 -21.52
CA ALA A 194 -21.09 11.26 -20.61
C ALA A 194 -21.47 9.98 -21.36
N VAL A 195 -21.17 8.83 -20.75
CA VAL A 195 -21.66 7.53 -21.19
C VAL A 195 -22.55 7.01 -20.08
N THR A 196 -23.84 6.90 -20.35
CA THR A 196 -24.83 6.36 -19.42
C THR A 196 -25.07 4.90 -19.78
N LEU A 197 -24.81 4.01 -18.84
CA LEU A 197 -25.12 2.59 -18.94
C LEU A 197 -26.26 2.29 -17.96
N THR A 198 -27.30 1.67 -18.48
CA THR A 198 -28.49 1.31 -17.72
C THR A 198 -28.68 -0.20 -17.79
N LEU A 199 -28.74 -0.82 -16.61
CA LEU A 199 -28.91 -2.26 -16.44
C LEU A 199 -30.19 -2.51 -15.65
N ASP A 200 -31.06 -3.37 -16.15
CA ASP A 200 -32.18 -3.94 -15.40
C ASP A 200 -31.76 -5.27 -14.74
N THR A 201 -32.71 -5.95 -14.11
CA THR A 201 -32.51 -7.24 -13.43
C THR A 201 -31.89 -8.27 -14.37
N ASP A 202 -32.47 -8.45 -15.55
CA ASP A 202 -32.08 -9.47 -16.52
C ASP A 202 -30.67 -9.18 -17.05
N ALA A 203 -30.36 -7.91 -17.34
CA ALA A 203 -29.01 -7.49 -17.72
C ALA A 203 -27.97 -7.76 -16.62
N MET A 204 -28.31 -7.56 -15.34
CA MET A 204 -27.39 -7.84 -14.23
C MET A 204 -27.16 -9.34 -14.04
N ALA A 205 -28.22 -10.16 -14.16
CA ALA A 205 -28.13 -11.62 -14.13
C ALA A 205 -27.22 -12.16 -15.24
N GLU A 206 -27.42 -11.69 -16.48
CA GLU A 206 -26.62 -12.09 -17.65
C GLU A 206 -25.13 -11.73 -17.50
N ILE A 207 -24.81 -10.61 -16.83
CA ILE A 207 -23.42 -10.24 -16.51
C ILE A 207 -22.78 -11.28 -15.58
N VAL A 208 -23.48 -11.69 -14.51
CA VAL A 208 -22.98 -12.68 -13.54
C VAL A 208 -22.72 -14.01 -14.25
N LEU A 209 -23.69 -14.48 -15.04
CA LEU A 209 -23.59 -15.72 -15.82
C LEU A 209 -22.43 -15.67 -16.81
N SER A 210 -22.29 -14.59 -17.58
CA SER A 210 -21.21 -14.44 -18.56
C SER A 210 -19.82 -14.48 -17.92
N LEU A 211 -19.65 -13.83 -16.75
CA LEU A 211 -18.38 -13.83 -16.03
C LEU A 211 -18.04 -15.23 -15.49
N ALA A 212 -19.03 -15.92 -14.91
CA ALA A 212 -18.86 -17.26 -14.37
C ALA A 212 -18.61 -18.30 -15.49
N GLU A 213 -19.29 -18.17 -16.63
CA GLU A 213 -19.08 -19.04 -17.79
C GLU A 213 -17.65 -18.93 -18.33
N GLU A 214 -17.10 -17.71 -18.44
CA GLU A 214 -15.70 -17.54 -18.84
C GLU A 214 -14.76 -18.07 -17.75
N ALA A 215 -14.99 -17.75 -16.48
CA ALA A 215 -14.15 -18.18 -15.36
C ALA A 215 -14.08 -19.69 -15.16
N SER A 216 -15.20 -20.40 -15.27
CA SER A 216 -15.23 -21.88 -15.14
C SER A 216 -14.35 -22.59 -16.17
N LYS A 217 -14.16 -21.97 -17.36
CA LYS A 217 -13.39 -22.51 -18.49
C LYS A 217 -11.98 -21.91 -18.60
N ASP A 218 -11.65 -20.91 -17.80
CA ASP A 218 -10.37 -20.21 -17.87
C ASP A 218 -9.27 -20.98 -17.13
N LYS A 219 -8.52 -21.75 -17.91
CA LYS A 219 -7.37 -22.50 -17.40
C LYS A 219 -6.31 -21.59 -16.77
N GLN A 220 -6.05 -20.41 -17.34
CA GLN A 220 -5.03 -19.51 -16.80
C GLN A 220 -5.46 -18.99 -15.42
N LEU A 221 -6.73 -18.57 -15.28
CA LEU A 221 -7.26 -18.14 -13.99
C LEU A 221 -7.12 -19.24 -12.93
N ARG A 222 -7.49 -20.47 -13.29
CA ARG A 222 -7.39 -21.64 -12.42
C ARG A 222 -5.95 -21.95 -12.01
N ASP A 223 -5.02 -21.99 -12.96
CA ASP A 223 -3.60 -22.26 -12.71
C ASP A 223 -2.99 -21.16 -11.82
N THR A 224 -3.32 -19.89 -12.07
CA THR A 224 -2.87 -18.76 -11.23
C THR A 224 -3.42 -18.83 -9.80
N VAL A 225 -4.67 -19.25 -9.60
CA VAL A 225 -5.24 -19.46 -8.26
C VAL A 225 -4.52 -20.60 -7.53
N LYS A 226 -4.21 -21.70 -8.22
CA LYS A 226 -3.41 -22.82 -7.66
C LYS A 226 -2.04 -22.35 -7.22
N GLU A 227 -1.33 -21.63 -8.10
CA GLU A 227 -0.02 -21.07 -7.80
C GLU A 227 -0.07 -20.12 -6.59
N LEU A 228 -1.08 -19.23 -6.51
CA LEU A 228 -1.27 -18.34 -5.35
C LEU A 228 -1.48 -19.10 -4.05
N VAL A 229 -2.34 -20.13 -4.05
CA VAL A 229 -2.65 -20.91 -2.85
C VAL A 229 -1.43 -21.73 -2.42
N LEU A 230 -0.67 -22.29 -3.36
CA LEU A 230 0.55 -23.07 -3.08
C LEU A 230 1.71 -22.18 -2.58
N LEU A 231 1.85 -20.97 -3.12
CA LEU A 231 2.81 -19.97 -2.60
C LEU A 231 2.45 -19.52 -1.18
N ASN A 232 1.16 -19.46 -0.85
CA ASN A 232 0.70 -19.06 0.49
C ASN A 232 0.74 -20.24 1.48
N SER A 233 0.47 -21.48 1.05
CA SER A 233 0.54 -22.67 1.90
C SER A 233 1.98 -23.01 2.28
N SER A 234 2.94 -22.83 1.38
CA SER A 234 4.38 -22.95 1.66
C SER A 234 4.92 -21.85 2.59
N ALA A 235 4.32 -20.65 2.59
CA ALA A 235 4.66 -19.56 3.50
C ALA A 235 3.96 -19.65 4.88
N LEU A 236 2.73 -20.17 4.93
CA LEU A 236 1.91 -20.32 6.15
C LEU A 236 2.15 -21.63 6.88
N SER A 237 2.74 -22.63 6.23
CA SER A 237 3.26 -23.82 6.91
C SER A 237 4.27 -23.47 7.99
N GLY A 238 4.76 -22.23 8.05
CA GLY A 238 5.67 -21.67 9.06
C GLY A 238 5.12 -20.61 10.02
N PHE A 239 3.89 -20.12 9.82
CA PHE A 239 3.35 -18.98 10.59
C PHE A 239 1.95 -19.30 11.10
N ASN A 240 1.89 -20.01 12.23
CA ASN A 240 0.71 -19.98 13.09
C ASN A 240 0.96 -19.02 14.26
N PRO A 241 0.66 -17.71 14.14
CA PRO A 241 0.83 -16.75 15.23
C PRO A 241 -0.15 -16.98 16.40
N TYR A 242 -1.09 -17.92 16.26
CA TYR A 242 -2.00 -18.34 17.31
C TYR A 242 -1.85 -19.83 17.53
N GLY A 243 -0.91 -20.23 18.40
CA GLY A 243 -0.65 -21.63 18.77
C GLY A 243 -1.89 -22.44 19.15
N TYR A 244 -2.63 -22.89 18.15
CA TYR A 244 -3.79 -23.75 18.25
C TYR A 244 -3.40 -25.12 17.71
N TYR A 245 -3.05 -25.96 18.68
CA TYR A 245 -3.23 -27.39 18.64
C TYR A 245 -4.65 -27.71 18.13
N TYR A 246 -4.80 -28.23 16.92
CA TYR A 246 -5.82 -29.24 16.56
C TYR A 246 -5.37 -29.94 15.27
N GLY A 247 -5.28 -31.28 15.32
CA GLY A 247 -4.66 -32.16 14.33
C GLY A 247 -5.36 -32.24 12.97
N TYR A 248 -5.45 -31.13 12.26
CA TYR A 248 -5.64 -31.11 10.81
C TYR A 248 -4.26 -30.95 10.18
N SER A 249 -3.81 -31.97 9.45
CA SER A 249 -2.73 -31.80 8.49
C SER A 249 -3.13 -30.68 7.54
N MET A 250 -2.20 -29.78 7.19
CA MET A 250 -2.44 -28.92 6.03
C MET A 250 -2.76 -29.82 4.84
N PRO A 251 -3.77 -29.47 4.02
CA PRO A 251 -4.07 -30.22 2.82
C PRO A 251 -2.82 -30.28 1.96
N ASP A 252 -2.52 -31.46 1.44
CA ASP A 252 -1.40 -31.61 0.51
C ASP A 252 -1.71 -30.92 -0.83
N GLU A 253 -0.70 -30.84 -1.70
CA GLU A 253 -0.86 -30.18 -3.01
C GLU A 253 -2.01 -30.79 -3.83
N ASP A 254 -2.21 -32.11 -3.73
CA ASP A 254 -3.28 -32.80 -4.45
C ASP A 254 -4.67 -32.41 -3.90
N GLU A 255 -4.83 -32.35 -2.58
CA GLU A 255 -6.08 -31.91 -1.92
C GLU A 255 -6.39 -30.43 -2.20
N ILE A 256 -5.38 -29.56 -2.20
CA ILE A 256 -5.52 -28.14 -2.59
C ILE A 256 -5.98 -28.03 -4.05
N ASN A 257 -5.36 -28.81 -4.95
CA ASN A 257 -5.71 -28.81 -6.36
C ASN A 257 -7.14 -29.30 -6.60
N GLU A 258 -7.57 -30.34 -5.90
CA GLU A 258 -8.93 -30.89 -5.96
C GLU A 258 -9.97 -29.86 -5.50
N GLN A 259 -9.76 -29.18 -4.37
CA GLN A 259 -10.67 -28.14 -3.88
C GLN A 259 -10.81 -26.96 -4.85
N ILE A 260 -9.71 -26.55 -5.48
CA ILE A 260 -9.73 -25.47 -6.48
C ILE A 260 -10.46 -25.93 -7.74
N ASP A 261 -10.21 -27.17 -8.20
CA ASP A 261 -10.92 -27.71 -9.35
C ASP A 261 -12.43 -27.82 -9.09
N GLU A 262 -12.86 -28.30 -7.92
CA GLU A 262 -14.26 -28.35 -7.48
C GLU A 262 -14.89 -26.95 -7.46
N PHE A 263 -14.18 -25.94 -6.95
CA PHE A 263 -14.66 -24.55 -6.98
C PHE A 263 -14.98 -24.07 -8.40
N PHE A 264 -14.08 -24.30 -9.37
CA PHE A 264 -14.31 -23.88 -10.76
C PHE A 264 -15.36 -24.72 -11.47
N GLU A 265 -15.57 -25.97 -11.07
CA GLU A 265 -16.64 -26.84 -11.57
C GLU A 265 -18.02 -26.38 -11.08
N ASN A 266 -18.13 -25.95 -9.82
CA ASN A 266 -19.39 -25.48 -9.23
C ASN A 266 -19.68 -23.99 -9.50
N LEU A 267 -18.71 -23.22 -10.00
CA LEU A 267 -18.82 -21.77 -10.19
C LEU A 267 -20.03 -21.35 -11.03
N LEU A 268 -20.36 -22.13 -12.08
CA LEU A 268 -21.49 -21.80 -12.94
C LEU A 268 -22.83 -22.07 -12.26
N GLU A 269 -22.95 -23.16 -11.51
CA GLU A 269 -24.16 -23.49 -10.74
C GLU A 269 -24.45 -22.42 -9.66
N GLU A 270 -23.40 -21.99 -8.95
CA GLU A 270 -23.52 -20.89 -7.98
C GLU A 270 -23.91 -19.57 -8.65
N ALA A 271 -23.38 -19.29 -9.84
CA ALA A 271 -23.73 -18.09 -10.60
C ALA A 271 -25.17 -18.13 -11.13
N GLU A 272 -25.67 -19.30 -11.53
CA GLU A 272 -27.07 -19.52 -11.90
C GLU A 272 -27.99 -19.24 -10.71
N TYR A 273 -27.67 -19.76 -9.53
CA TYR A 273 -28.42 -19.46 -8.31
C TYR A 273 -28.45 -17.95 -8.00
N VAL A 274 -27.31 -17.26 -8.09
CA VAL A 274 -27.24 -15.80 -7.88
C VAL A 274 -28.02 -15.02 -8.95
N ALA A 275 -27.98 -15.47 -10.20
CA ALA A 275 -28.73 -14.85 -11.29
C ALA A 275 -30.24 -14.96 -11.07
N GLU A 276 -30.73 -16.13 -10.65
CA GLU A 276 -32.14 -16.34 -10.30
C GLU A 276 -32.59 -15.40 -9.17
N GLU A 277 -31.80 -15.25 -8.11
CA GLU A 277 -32.12 -14.33 -7.01
C GLU A 277 -32.17 -12.84 -7.45
N ILE A 278 -31.34 -12.45 -8.43
CA ILE A 278 -31.37 -11.09 -9.02
C ILE A 278 -32.66 -10.88 -9.82
N GLU A 279 -33.06 -11.86 -10.62
CA GLU A 279 -34.30 -11.81 -11.40
C GLU A 279 -35.53 -11.79 -10.49
N ASP A 280 -35.54 -12.63 -9.46
CA ASP A 280 -36.62 -12.74 -8.47
C ASP A 280 -36.80 -11.46 -7.64
N ALA A 281 -35.72 -10.70 -7.41
CA ALA A 281 -35.80 -9.41 -6.73
C ALA A 281 -36.75 -8.44 -7.45
N GLY A 282 -36.78 -8.47 -8.79
CA GLY A 282 -37.69 -7.73 -9.65
C GLY A 282 -37.63 -6.19 -9.51
N ASN A 283 -37.81 -5.45 -10.61
CA ASN A 283 -37.84 -3.97 -10.60
C ASN A 283 -36.58 -3.27 -10.09
N VAL A 284 -35.42 -3.93 -10.08
CA VAL A 284 -34.14 -3.27 -9.78
C VAL A 284 -33.57 -2.68 -11.07
N LYS A 285 -33.09 -1.44 -10.99
CA LYS A 285 -32.44 -0.75 -12.11
C LYS A 285 -31.17 -0.08 -11.63
N LEU A 286 -30.04 -0.41 -12.25
CA LEU A 286 -28.75 0.20 -12.02
C LEU A 286 -28.43 1.18 -13.15
N VAL A 287 -28.21 2.45 -12.82
CA VAL A 287 -27.80 3.48 -13.77
C VAL A 287 -26.41 3.96 -13.41
N LEU A 288 -25.48 3.81 -14.36
CA LEU A 288 -24.07 4.16 -14.24
C LEU A 288 -23.76 5.27 -15.25
N GLU A 289 -23.25 6.42 -14.80
CA GLU A 289 -22.88 7.52 -15.71
C GLU A 289 -21.37 7.79 -15.58
N PHE A 290 -20.65 7.57 -16.67
CA PHE A 290 -19.21 7.79 -16.77
C PHE A 290 -18.92 9.09 -17.50
N PHE A 291 -18.36 10.08 -16.81
CA PHE A 291 -18.01 11.36 -17.41
C PHE A 291 -16.56 11.37 -17.85
N VAL A 292 -16.32 11.03 -19.11
CA VAL A 292 -14.96 10.86 -19.65
C VAL A 292 -14.44 12.18 -20.22
N THR A 293 -13.29 12.64 -19.77
CA THR A 293 -12.62 13.83 -20.30
C THR A 293 -12.33 13.68 -21.79
N LYS A 294 -12.57 14.74 -22.58
CA LYS A 294 -12.21 14.73 -24.01
C LYS A 294 -10.69 14.69 -24.21
N ASP A 295 -9.96 15.38 -23.33
CA ASP A 295 -8.51 15.45 -23.32
C ASP A 295 -7.96 14.37 -22.37
N GLY A 296 -7.18 13.41 -22.88
CA GLY A 296 -6.57 12.37 -22.05
C GLY A 296 -7.43 11.13 -21.82
N LYS A 297 -8.74 11.18 -22.11
CA LYS A 297 -9.67 10.06 -21.97
C LYS A 297 -9.61 9.43 -20.57
N THR A 298 -9.65 10.26 -19.53
CA THR A 298 -9.71 9.86 -18.12
C THR A 298 -11.10 10.13 -17.55
N LEU A 299 -11.44 9.56 -16.40
CA LEU A 299 -12.71 9.78 -15.73
C LEU A 299 -12.66 11.11 -14.95
N ALA A 300 -13.54 12.05 -15.27
CA ALA A 300 -13.70 13.30 -14.53
C ALA A 300 -14.67 13.16 -13.34
N ALA A 301 -15.69 12.34 -13.53
CA ALA A 301 -16.69 12.01 -12.53
C ALA A 301 -17.36 10.68 -12.87
N PHE A 302 -18.00 10.07 -11.88
CA PHE A 302 -18.79 8.86 -12.02
C PHE A 302 -20.01 8.93 -11.12
N THR A 303 -21.17 8.52 -11.62
CA THR A 303 -22.36 8.35 -10.79
C THR A 303 -22.89 6.94 -10.92
N MET A 304 -23.45 6.43 -9.83
CA MET A 304 -24.16 5.17 -9.77
C MET A 304 -25.47 5.39 -9.03
N LYS A 305 -26.57 4.87 -9.56
CA LYS A 305 -27.89 4.94 -8.93
C LYS A 305 -28.55 3.57 -9.01
N GLY A 306 -28.74 2.93 -7.87
CA GLY A 306 -29.57 1.74 -7.72
C GLY A 306 -31.01 2.16 -7.42
N LYS A 307 -31.95 1.73 -8.23
CA LYS A 307 -33.38 1.99 -8.06
C LYS A 307 -34.12 0.70 -7.81
N GLU A 308 -35.11 0.77 -6.92
CA GLU A 308 -36.12 -0.26 -6.70
C GLU A 308 -37.48 0.37 -7.08
N GLY A 309 -37.99 0.00 -8.25
CA GLY A 309 -39.10 0.71 -8.89
C GLY A 309 -38.78 2.19 -9.14
N SER A 310 -39.55 3.10 -8.53
CA SER A 310 -39.34 4.56 -8.65
C SER A 310 -38.44 5.17 -7.57
N LYS A 311 -38.10 4.40 -6.52
CA LYS A 311 -37.28 4.88 -5.41
C LYS A 311 -35.81 4.68 -5.72
N THR A 312 -34.99 5.66 -5.35
CA THR A 312 -33.53 5.49 -5.32
C THR A 312 -33.19 4.79 -4.01
N ALA A 313 -32.79 3.53 -4.09
CA ALA A 313 -32.38 2.73 -2.94
C ALA A 313 -30.92 3.02 -2.57
N PHE A 314 -30.09 3.33 -3.58
CA PHE A 314 -28.69 3.65 -3.41
C PHE A 314 -28.26 4.70 -4.44
N SER A 315 -27.38 5.62 -4.07
CA SER A 315 -26.64 6.41 -5.04
C SER A 315 -25.22 6.71 -4.61
N MET A 316 -24.33 6.79 -5.59
CA MET A 316 -22.95 7.22 -5.41
C MET A 316 -22.60 8.26 -6.46
N SER A 317 -21.81 9.26 -6.07
CA SER A 317 -21.23 10.25 -6.96
C SER A 317 -19.77 10.45 -6.59
N LEU A 318 -18.88 10.21 -7.54
CA LEU A 318 -17.46 10.45 -7.47
C LEU A 318 -17.12 11.61 -8.39
N THR A 319 -16.39 12.61 -7.90
CA THR A 319 -15.86 13.74 -8.66
C THR A 319 -14.34 13.74 -8.50
N LEU A 320 -13.62 13.78 -9.62
CA LEU A 320 -12.15 13.72 -9.68
C LEU A 320 -11.52 14.93 -10.35
N GLY A 321 -12.25 15.59 -11.26
CA GLY A 321 -11.75 16.71 -12.06
C GLY A 321 -11.00 16.28 -13.32
N LYS A 322 -10.40 17.24 -14.03
CA LYS A 322 -9.68 16.95 -15.29
C LYS A 322 -8.41 16.13 -15.07
N ARG A 323 -7.70 16.42 -13.98
CA ARG A 323 -6.46 15.76 -13.54
C ARG A 323 -6.48 15.68 -12.02
N LEU A 324 -6.25 14.50 -11.47
CA LEU A 324 -6.43 14.24 -10.05
C LEU A 324 -5.43 15.02 -9.18
N GLY A 325 -4.15 15.06 -9.59
CA GLY A 325 -3.08 15.77 -8.85
C GLY A 325 -3.21 17.30 -8.84
N SER A 326 -4.07 17.88 -9.69
CA SER A 326 -4.29 19.32 -9.77
C SER A 326 -5.76 19.70 -9.61
N SER A 327 -6.63 18.77 -9.23
CA SER A 327 -8.06 19.06 -9.12
C SER A 327 -8.33 19.96 -7.92
N GLU A 328 -9.15 20.97 -8.13
CA GLU A 328 -9.63 21.83 -7.05
C GLU A 328 -10.75 21.17 -6.23
N GLU A 329 -11.36 20.11 -6.74
CA GLU A 329 -12.37 19.35 -6.03
C GLU A 329 -12.22 17.85 -6.31
N ILE A 330 -12.16 17.09 -5.22
CA ILE A 330 -12.30 15.64 -5.24
C ILE A 330 -13.36 15.31 -4.21
N SER A 331 -14.42 14.60 -4.61
CA SER A 331 -15.48 14.26 -3.68
C SER A 331 -16.10 12.91 -3.96
N LEU A 332 -16.43 12.18 -2.91
CA LEU A 332 -17.25 10.99 -2.92
C LEU A 332 -18.49 11.28 -2.09
N LYS A 333 -19.67 11.14 -2.70
CA LYS A 333 -20.96 11.15 -2.01
C LYS A 333 -21.59 9.78 -2.17
N ILE A 334 -22.03 9.18 -1.06
CA ILE A 334 -22.77 7.93 -1.02
C ILE A 334 -24.08 8.19 -0.28
N ASN A 335 -25.17 7.69 -0.82
CA ASN A 335 -26.46 7.58 -0.17
C ASN A 335 -26.88 6.11 -0.20
N ASP A 336 -27.13 5.53 0.96
CA ASP A 336 -27.54 4.13 1.12
C ASP A 336 -29.05 3.96 1.33
N GLY A 337 -29.83 5.00 1.00
CA GLY A 337 -31.27 5.07 1.25
C GLY A 337 -31.64 5.58 2.65
N TRP A 338 -30.70 5.61 3.60
CA TRP A 338 -30.93 6.03 4.98
C TRP A 338 -30.15 7.29 5.35
N SER A 339 -28.90 7.37 4.91
CA SER A 339 -27.96 8.42 5.27
C SER A 339 -27.16 8.90 4.07
N ASP A 340 -26.69 10.14 4.14
CA ASP A 340 -25.73 10.69 3.20
C ASP A 340 -24.34 10.69 3.85
N THR A 341 -23.40 9.98 3.23
CA THR A 341 -21.97 10.12 3.53
C THR A 341 -21.30 10.94 2.45
N VAL A 342 -20.58 11.99 2.83
CA VAL A 342 -19.85 12.87 1.91
C VAL A 342 -18.41 13.02 2.39
N ILE A 343 -17.47 12.60 1.56
CA ILE A 343 -16.05 12.87 1.69
C ILE A 343 -15.70 13.89 0.61
N ARG A 344 -15.16 15.04 0.98
CA ARG A 344 -14.84 16.11 0.03
C ARG A 344 -13.53 16.78 0.39
N TYR A 345 -12.67 16.90 -0.61
CA TYR A 345 -11.49 17.73 -0.62
C TYR A 345 -11.69 18.88 -1.62
N THR A 346 -11.42 20.09 -1.17
CA THR A 346 -11.55 21.31 -1.99
C THR A 346 -10.35 22.21 -1.81
N VAL A 347 -9.87 22.80 -2.90
CA VAL A 347 -8.79 23.80 -2.92
C VAL A 347 -9.44 25.14 -3.21
N SER A 348 -9.38 26.06 -2.25
CA SER A 348 -9.91 27.42 -2.42
C SER A 348 -8.87 28.38 -2.97
N GLU A 349 -7.59 28.08 -2.79
CA GLU A 349 -6.49 28.89 -3.28
C GLU A 349 -5.26 28.03 -3.56
N ASN A 350 -4.63 28.23 -4.71
CA ASN A 350 -3.36 27.60 -5.06
C ASN A 350 -2.55 28.54 -5.97
N THR A 351 -1.97 29.57 -5.38
CA THR A 351 -1.19 30.59 -6.08
C THR A 351 0.31 30.32 -5.92
N LYS A 352 1.16 31.25 -6.38
CA LYS A 352 2.61 31.18 -6.14
C LYS A 352 2.98 31.42 -4.68
N THR A 353 2.15 32.14 -3.93
CA THR A 353 2.44 32.57 -2.56
C THR A 353 1.63 31.80 -1.53
N ASP A 354 0.44 31.33 -1.90
CA ASP A 354 -0.53 30.81 -0.94
C ASP A 354 -1.17 29.52 -1.44
N TYR A 355 -1.53 28.68 -0.49
CA TYR A 355 -2.31 27.49 -0.70
C TYR A 355 -3.30 27.32 0.45
N SER A 356 -4.56 27.10 0.11
CA SER A 356 -5.64 26.86 1.06
C SER A 356 -6.55 25.76 0.53
N ALA A 357 -6.73 24.74 1.35
CA ALA A 357 -7.60 23.62 1.08
C ALA A 357 -8.43 23.22 2.30
N ARG A 358 -9.47 22.43 2.04
CA ARG A 358 -10.37 21.90 3.05
C ARG A 358 -10.69 20.45 2.73
N PHE A 359 -10.51 19.60 3.72
CA PHE A 359 -11.01 18.24 3.73
C PHE A 359 -12.24 18.17 4.65
N THR A 360 -13.28 17.48 4.23
CA THR A 360 -14.55 17.38 4.95
C THR A 360 -15.07 15.96 4.84
N VAL A 361 -15.45 15.39 5.99
CA VAL A 361 -16.18 14.13 6.08
C VAL A 361 -17.49 14.41 6.78
N GLN A 362 -18.60 13.97 6.21
CA GLN A 362 -19.94 14.04 6.79
C GLN A 362 -20.54 12.65 6.67
N ASP A 363 -21.09 12.10 7.76
CA ASP A 363 -21.66 10.74 7.81
C ASP A 363 -23.12 10.73 8.29
N GLY A 364 -23.82 11.86 8.12
CA GLY A 364 -25.20 12.06 8.56
C GLY A 364 -25.36 12.36 10.06
N TYR A 365 -24.41 11.96 10.90
CA TYR A 365 -24.45 12.18 12.35
C TYR A 365 -23.39 13.17 12.84
N SER A 366 -22.24 13.18 12.18
CA SER A 366 -21.08 13.98 12.53
C SER A 366 -20.51 14.66 11.29
N SER A 367 -19.68 15.67 11.52
CA SER A 367 -18.90 16.29 10.47
C SER A 367 -17.50 16.60 10.98
N MET A 368 -16.50 16.11 10.27
CA MET A 368 -15.11 16.49 10.46
C MET A 368 -14.72 17.51 9.40
N ASN A 369 -14.09 18.61 9.80
CA ASN A 369 -13.58 19.62 8.90
C ASN A 369 -12.10 19.87 9.20
N VAL A 370 -11.25 19.62 8.21
CA VAL A 370 -9.81 19.90 8.31
C VAL A 370 -9.47 20.99 7.32
N LYS A 371 -8.96 22.11 7.82
CA LYS A 371 -8.43 23.22 7.02
C LYS A 371 -6.93 23.05 6.89
N ILE A 372 -6.44 23.21 5.66
CA ILE A 372 -5.02 23.17 5.33
C ILE A 372 -4.67 24.53 4.75
N SER A 373 -3.67 25.18 5.33
CA SER A 373 -3.14 26.44 4.81
C SER A 373 -1.62 26.36 4.74
N TRP A 374 -1.05 26.91 3.68
CA TRP A 374 0.39 26.96 3.47
C TRP A 374 0.76 28.26 2.76
N ASN A 375 1.56 29.09 3.43
CA ASN A 375 2.23 30.22 2.85
C ASN A 375 3.53 29.72 2.20
N LYS A 376 3.55 29.67 0.87
CA LYS A 376 4.68 29.19 0.07
C LYS A 376 5.87 30.13 0.10
N SER A 377 5.68 31.38 0.54
CA SER A 377 6.73 32.40 0.55
C SER A 377 7.70 32.23 1.72
N ASP A 378 7.17 31.97 2.92
CA ASP A 378 7.97 31.68 4.13
C ASP A 378 8.00 30.18 4.49
N GLY A 379 7.14 29.39 3.88
CA GLY A 379 6.97 27.96 4.10
C GLY A 379 6.04 27.61 5.26
N SER A 380 5.48 28.58 5.99
CA SER A 380 4.63 28.29 7.14
C SER A 380 3.36 27.56 6.72
N TYR A 381 3.02 26.47 7.40
CA TYR A 381 1.79 25.74 7.17
C TYR A 381 1.03 25.47 8.47
N ARG A 382 -0.27 25.29 8.33
CA ARG A 382 -1.18 24.94 9.41
C ARG A 382 -2.22 23.96 8.90
N VAL A 383 -2.40 22.86 9.63
CA VAL A 383 -3.48 21.89 9.45
C VAL A 383 -4.32 21.93 10.72
N SER A 384 -5.61 22.23 10.62
CA SER A 384 -6.46 22.43 11.81
C SER A 384 -7.85 21.87 11.62
N SER A 385 -8.38 21.19 12.64
CA SER A 385 -9.79 20.91 12.85
C SER A 385 -10.30 21.62 14.11
N ASP A 386 -11.49 21.25 14.59
CA ASP A 386 -12.03 21.75 15.86
C ASP A 386 -11.32 21.15 17.09
N GLU A 387 -10.71 19.96 16.95
CA GLU A 387 -10.09 19.19 18.05
C GLU A 387 -8.55 19.20 17.99
N PHE A 388 -7.97 19.35 16.80
CA PHE A 388 -6.53 19.31 16.62
C PHE A 388 -6.01 20.46 15.78
N GLU A 389 -4.77 20.84 16.04
CA GLU A 389 -4.01 21.77 15.22
C GLU A 389 -2.56 21.35 15.13
N LEU A 390 -2.01 21.42 13.92
CA LEU A 390 -0.62 21.14 13.63
C LEU A 390 -0.02 22.34 12.90
N ARG A 391 1.14 22.82 13.37
CA ARG A 391 1.85 23.95 12.76
C ARG A 391 3.30 23.60 12.47
N GLY A 392 3.83 24.24 11.43
CA GLY A 392 5.19 23.95 11.00
C GLY A 392 5.65 24.74 9.80
N THR A 393 6.73 24.27 9.18
CA THR A 393 7.25 24.78 7.92
C THR A 393 7.36 23.69 6.87
N LEU A 394 6.86 23.94 5.68
CA LEU A 394 7.00 23.12 4.48
C LEU A 394 7.78 23.92 3.45
N LYS A 395 8.97 23.42 3.10
CA LYS A 395 9.86 24.01 2.10
C LYS A 395 10.13 23.02 0.98
N GLN A 396 10.01 23.48 -0.25
CA GLN A 396 10.33 22.71 -1.44
C GLN A 396 11.52 23.36 -2.16
N SER A 397 12.56 22.57 -2.41
CA SER A 397 13.76 23.01 -3.13
C SER A 397 14.16 21.94 -4.14
N GLY A 398 13.80 22.15 -5.41
CA GLY A 398 13.97 21.13 -6.44
C GLY A 398 13.15 19.88 -6.13
N LYS A 399 13.83 18.73 -6.06
CA LYS A 399 13.27 17.40 -5.76
C LYS A 399 13.24 17.04 -4.26
N LYS A 400 13.49 18.03 -3.41
CA LYS A 400 13.55 17.87 -1.95
C LYS A 400 12.42 18.65 -1.31
N THR A 401 11.57 17.96 -0.55
CA THR A 401 10.54 18.55 0.29
C THR A 401 10.92 18.34 1.76
N THR A 402 11.00 19.42 2.53
CA THR A 402 11.28 19.39 3.97
C THR A 402 10.06 19.92 4.72
N ILE A 403 9.51 19.09 5.59
CA ILE A 403 8.37 19.37 6.45
C ILE A 403 8.90 19.34 7.88
N THR A 404 8.70 20.41 8.62
CA THR A 404 9.02 20.46 10.05
C THR A 404 7.75 20.75 10.81
N VAL A 405 7.36 19.86 11.71
CA VAL A 405 6.30 20.09 12.69
C VAL A 405 6.95 20.75 13.90
N ARG A 406 6.39 21.89 14.32
CA ARG A 406 6.89 22.68 15.46
C ARG A 406 5.97 22.66 16.67
N GLU A 407 4.68 22.51 16.42
CA GLU A 407 3.65 22.56 17.45
C GLU A 407 2.51 21.61 17.06
N ILE A 408 2.06 20.82 18.03
CA ILE A 408 0.79 20.08 17.96
C ILE A 408 -0.07 20.54 19.13
N SER A 409 -1.31 20.90 18.83
CA SER A 409 -2.31 21.22 19.83
C SER A 409 -3.50 20.26 19.72
N VAL A 410 -3.93 19.68 20.84
CA VAL A 410 -5.09 18.77 20.93
C VAL A 410 -5.95 19.20 22.12
N ASP A 411 -7.24 19.43 21.90
CA ASP A 411 -8.21 19.83 22.95
C ASP A 411 -7.75 21.05 23.79
N GLY A 412 -7.02 21.97 23.15
CA GLY A 412 -6.49 23.19 23.80
C GLY A 412 -5.17 23.00 24.56
N TYR A 413 -4.61 21.80 24.62
CA TYR A 413 -3.26 21.53 25.12
C TYR A 413 -2.27 21.57 23.97
N SER A 414 -1.20 22.37 24.11
CA SER A 414 -0.17 22.53 23.09
C SER A 414 1.14 21.92 23.54
N MET A 415 1.82 21.25 22.62
CA MET A 415 3.14 20.64 22.79
C MET A 415 4.06 21.12 21.68
N ASP A 416 5.20 21.67 22.07
CA ASP A 416 6.30 21.96 21.15
C ASP A 416 6.96 20.65 20.74
N ILE A 417 7.16 20.47 19.44
CA ILE A 417 7.77 19.26 18.86
C ILE A 417 8.84 19.72 17.88
N ASP A 418 9.98 19.03 17.82
CA ASP A 418 10.91 19.21 16.70
C ASP A 418 10.96 17.92 15.88
N LEU A 419 9.98 17.75 15.00
CA LEU A 419 9.89 16.63 14.07
C LEU A 419 10.12 17.17 12.66
N THR A 420 11.15 16.66 11.99
CA THR A 420 11.45 16.99 10.60
C THR A 420 11.36 15.75 9.71
N VAL A 421 10.51 15.84 8.69
CA VAL A 421 10.37 14.87 7.60
C VAL A 421 10.97 15.46 6.33
N VAL A 422 11.86 14.73 5.68
CA VAL A 422 12.48 15.09 4.42
C VAL A 422 12.16 14.03 3.38
N LEU A 423 11.52 14.45 2.31
CA LEU A 423 11.24 13.64 1.13
C LEU A 423 12.22 14.05 0.03
N ASN A 424 12.96 13.09 -0.51
CA ASN A 424 13.96 13.34 -1.57
C ASN A 424 13.71 12.41 -2.76
N GLU A 425 13.28 12.98 -3.89
CA GLU A 425 12.84 12.23 -5.08
C GLU A 425 14.00 11.79 -6.00
N ASN A 426 15.27 11.96 -5.60
CA ASN A 426 16.43 11.57 -6.41
C ASN A 426 17.60 11.02 -5.59
N GLU A 427 17.30 10.39 -4.45
CA GLU A 427 18.30 9.77 -3.60
C GLU A 427 18.24 8.24 -3.75
N SER A 428 19.14 7.71 -4.58
CA SER A 428 19.19 6.28 -4.89
C SER A 428 19.50 5.42 -3.67
N VAL A 429 18.93 4.22 -3.62
CA VAL A 429 19.23 3.21 -2.59
C VAL A 429 20.74 2.95 -2.52
N PRO A 430 21.39 3.12 -1.35
CA PRO A 430 22.82 2.89 -1.22
C PRO A 430 23.15 1.40 -1.42
N SER A 431 24.30 1.13 -2.04
CA SER A 431 24.81 -0.24 -2.14
C SER A 431 25.26 -0.74 -0.76
N PRO A 432 25.00 -2.00 -0.38
CA PRO A 432 25.46 -2.54 0.90
C PRO A 432 27.00 -2.65 0.93
N GLY A 433 27.67 -2.66 -0.22
CA GLY A 433 29.10 -2.97 -0.31
C GLY A 433 29.39 -4.44 -0.03
N SER A 434 30.60 -4.74 0.44
CA SER A 434 30.97 -6.09 0.87
C SER A 434 30.33 -6.46 2.21
N TYR A 435 29.83 -7.68 2.33
CA TYR A 435 29.27 -8.24 3.56
C TYR A 435 29.67 -9.71 3.72
N THR A 436 29.62 -10.20 4.96
CA THR A 436 29.81 -11.61 5.31
C THR A 436 28.48 -12.36 5.17
N ASP A 437 28.45 -13.43 4.36
CA ASP A 437 27.26 -14.28 4.22
C ASP A 437 27.12 -15.21 5.42
N VAL A 438 26.08 -14.98 6.24
CA VAL A 438 25.82 -15.70 7.49
C VAL A 438 25.59 -17.20 7.25
N LEU A 439 25.13 -17.61 6.07
CA LEU A 439 24.96 -19.04 5.76
C LEU A 439 26.27 -19.75 5.44
N THR A 440 27.39 -19.03 5.35
CA THR A 440 28.71 -19.57 5.01
C THR A 440 29.73 -19.49 6.13
N VAL A 441 29.35 -18.91 7.28
CA VAL A 441 30.24 -18.81 8.44
C VAL A 441 30.29 -20.11 9.24
N SER A 442 31.41 -20.31 9.91
CA SER A 442 31.58 -21.39 10.87
C SER A 442 30.91 -21.10 12.22
N GLU A 443 30.70 -22.14 13.02
CA GLU A 443 30.12 -22.06 14.38
C GLU A 443 30.88 -21.04 15.25
N ARG A 444 32.21 -21.14 15.27
CA ARG A 444 33.08 -20.20 16.00
C ARG A 444 32.88 -18.75 15.57
N GLN A 445 32.67 -18.49 14.29
CA GLN A 445 32.45 -17.12 13.79
C GLN A 445 31.08 -16.57 14.20
N ILE A 446 30.08 -17.44 14.42
CA ILE A 446 28.79 -17.04 15.00
C ILE A 446 28.96 -16.73 16.49
N GLU A 447 29.69 -17.57 17.23
CA GLU A 447 30.01 -17.32 18.64
C GLU A 447 30.74 -15.98 18.81
N ASP A 448 31.81 -15.75 18.04
CA ASP A 448 32.58 -14.49 18.04
C ASP A 448 31.66 -13.28 17.73
N LEU A 449 30.70 -13.44 16.81
CA LEU A 449 29.72 -12.39 16.46
C LEU A 449 28.78 -12.08 17.63
N VAL A 450 28.26 -13.10 18.32
CA VAL A 450 27.37 -12.93 19.47
C VAL A 450 28.10 -12.25 20.63
N GLU A 451 29.34 -12.65 20.90
CA GLU A 451 30.19 -12.03 21.93
C GLU A 451 30.46 -10.55 21.59
N ASP A 452 30.84 -10.26 20.35
CA ASP A 452 31.12 -8.89 19.89
C ASP A 452 29.91 -7.95 20.03
N VAL A 453 28.71 -8.44 19.69
CA VAL A 453 27.47 -7.67 19.86
C VAL A 453 27.17 -7.43 21.34
N SER A 454 27.33 -8.45 22.17
CA SER A 454 27.08 -8.37 23.62
C SER A 454 27.99 -7.34 24.29
N GLU A 455 29.30 -7.36 23.99
CA GLU A 455 30.26 -6.39 24.53
C GLU A 455 29.92 -4.96 24.12
N ARG A 456 29.65 -4.74 22.83
CA ARG A 456 29.37 -3.39 22.29
C ARG A 456 28.03 -2.83 22.73
N LEU A 457 27.03 -3.70 22.95
CA LEU A 457 25.72 -3.29 23.43
C LEU A 457 25.82 -2.67 24.83
N MET A 458 26.63 -3.23 25.73
CA MET A 458 26.78 -2.74 27.11
C MET A 458 27.31 -1.30 27.21
N GLU A 459 28.00 -0.81 26.19
CA GLU A 459 28.57 0.55 26.12
C GLU A 459 27.74 1.52 25.26
N SER A 460 26.51 1.14 24.89
CA SER A 460 25.70 1.84 23.90
C SER A 460 24.55 2.65 24.51
N ALA A 461 24.09 3.68 23.79
CA ALA A 461 22.93 4.49 24.14
C ALA A 461 21.67 3.66 24.46
N LEU A 462 21.43 2.54 23.75
CA LEU A 462 20.28 1.66 23.97
C LEU A 462 20.38 0.96 25.33
N PHE A 463 21.56 0.53 25.74
CA PHE A 463 21.73 -0.09 27.06
C PHE A 463 21.51 0.91 28.19
N SER A 464 22.03 2.14 28.05
CA SER A 464 21.75 3.21 29.01
C SER A 464 20.26 3.57 29.08
N LEU A 465 19.56 3.61 27.95
CA LEU A 465 18.11 3.83 27.90
C LEU A 465 17.32 2.67 28.51
N MET A 466 17.70 1.42 28.23
CA MET A 466 17.08 0.21 28.83
C MET A 466 17.24 0.14 30.35
N ARG A 467 18.23 0.84 30.93
CA ARG A 467 18.39 0.97 32.38
C ARG A 467 17.55 2.06 33.00
N TYR A 468 17.15 3.05 32.20
CA TYR A 468 16.38 4.21 32.65
C TYR A 468 14.87 3.94 32.61
N LEU A 469 14.42 3.11 31.65
CA LEU A 469 13.09 2.51 31.57
C LEU A 469 12.98 1.32 32.53
#